data_AF-A0A7S1HI52-F1
#
_entry.id   AF-A0A7S1HI52-F1
#
_cell.length_a   1.000
_cell.length_b   1.000
_cell.length_c   1.000
_cell.angle_alpha   90.00
_cell.angle_beta   90.00
_cell.angle_gamma   90.00
#
_symmetry.space_group_name_H-M   'P 1'
#
loop_
_entity.id
_entity.type
_entity.pdbx_description
1 polymer ?
#
loop_
_entity_poly.entity_id
_entity_poly.type
_entity_poly.pdbx_seq_one_letter_code
_entity_poly.pdbx_strand_id
1 'polypeptide(L)'
;RKKTGDGGGGAAKKEAKKKEPEPPPPPPEPVAAASGEVKIDISKAHSVFYVPCIKKSARQLTFCDVLPQNSRNESNVAIYWHDRLDVPLTKYHVGRLKEGQKLNRFLTMQYQARKNPLAKKLNRLQALYPDDYNFHPMSWRFPADVAAFKKNARKWQPAKDGS
;
A
#
# COMPACT_ATOMS: atom_id res chain seq x y z
N ARG A 1 -57.33 76.97 -9.25
CA ARG A 1 -57.10 75.86 -8.27
C ARG A 1 -55.62 75.47 -8.37
N LYS A 2 -54.83 75.71 -7.30
CA LYS A 2 -53.43 75.29 -6.99
C LYS A 2 -52.45 75.05 -8.17
N LYS A 3 -51.46 75.93 -8.40
CA LYS A 3 -50.10 76.04 -7.78
C LYS A 3 -49.07 74.97 -8.25
N THR A 4 -47.99 75.48 -8.86
CA THR A 4 -46.54 75.09 -8.77
C THR A 4 -46.15 73.67 -9.22
N GLY A 5 -45.06 73.38 -9.92
CA GLY A 5 -43.83 74.05 -10.37
C GLY A 5 -43.01 72.96 -11.12
N ASP A 6 -42.34 73.28 -12.22
CA ASP A 6 -40.88 73.52 -12.32
C ASP A 6 -40.03 72.24 -12.59
N GLY A 7 -39.05 72.40 -13.50
CA GLY A 7 -37.90 71.52 -13.74
C GLY A 7 -38.18 70.24 -14.54
N GLY A 8 -37.60 69.94 -15.70
CA GLY A 8 -36.28 70.31 -16.21
C GLY A 8 -35.32 69.12 -16.09
N GLY A 9 -34.88 68.57 -17.22
CA GLY A 9 -33.58 67.90 -17.33
C GLY A 9 -33.54 66.39 -17.59
N GLY A 10 -32.87 66.05 -18.70
CA GLY A 10 -31.76 65.10 -18.65
C GLY A 10 -32.05 63.62 -18.88
N ALA A 11 -32.02 63.20 -20.14
CA ALA A 11 -31.91 61.79 -20.51
C ALA A 11 -30.57 61.21 -20.01
N ALA A 12 -30.64 60.31 -19.04
CA ALA A 12 -29.51 59.62 -18.45
C ALA A 12 -28.86 58.64 -19.45
N LYS A 13 -27.57 58.83 -19.73
CA LYS A 13 -26.68 57.82 -20.32
C LYS A 13 -26.52 56.67 -19.32
N LYS A 14 -26.77 55.44 -19.75
CA LYS A 14 -26.39 54.23 -19.00
C LYS A 14 -24.89 53.99 -19.17
N GLU A 15 -24.12 54.18 -18.10
CA GLU A 15 -22.74 53.72 -18.01
C GLU A 15 -22.70 52.21 -17.70
N ALA A 16 -21.93 51.48 -18.50
CA ALA A 16 -21.64 50.07 -18.30
C ALA A 16 -20.66 49.91 -17.13
N LYS A 17 -21.12 49.35 -16.01
CA LYS A 17 -20.27 49.01 -14.86
C LYS A 17 -19.42 47.80 -15.19
N LYS A 18 -18.15 48.03 -15.52
CA LYS A 18 -17.11 47.00 -15.67
C LYS A 18 -16.95 46.28 -14.31
N LYS A 19 -17.31 45.00 -14.27
CA LYS A 19 -17.17 44.15 -13.07
C LYS A 19 -15.69 43.82 -12.91
N GLU A 20 -15.09 44.35 -11.86
CA GLU A 20 -13.71 44.06 -11.47
C GLU A 20 -13.59 42.56 -11.12
N PRO A 21 -12.54 41.84 -11.58
CA PRO A 21 -12.39 40.43 -11.30
C PRO A 21 -12.12 40.23 -9.80
N GLU A 22 -12.91 39.35 -9.18
CA GLU A 22 -12.74 38.91 -7.81
C GLU A 22 -11.33 38.30 -7.65
N PRO A 23 -10.58 38.63 -6.58
CA PRO A 23 -9.24 38.09 -6.40
C PRO A 23 -9.30 36.57 -6.30
N PRO A 24 -8.30 35.84 -6.84
CA PRO A 24 -8.27 34.39 -6.78
C PRO A 24 -8.37 33.95 -5.31
N PRO A 25 -9.09 32.85 -5.03
CA PRO A 25 -9.16 32.32 -3.67
C PRO A 25 -7.74 32.12 -3.15
N PRO A 26 -7.48 32.42 -1.86
CA PRO A 26 -6.17 32.19 -1.28
C PRO A 26 -5.75 30.74 -1.57
N PRO A 27 -4.46 30.49 -1.84
CA PRO A 27 -3.94 29.13 -1.96
C PRO A 27 -4.47 28.32 -0.78
N PRO A 28 -4.91 27.06 -0.97
CA PRO A 28 -5.29 26.24 0.16
C PRO A 28 -4.15 26.33 1.16
N GLU A 29 -4.46 26.83 2.36
CA GLU A 29 -3.49 26.88 3.45
C GLU A 29 -2.81 25.51 3.49
N PRO A 30 -1.48 25.43 3.65
CA PRO A 30 -0.82 24.15 3.78
C PRO A 30 -1.54 23.45 4.92
N VAL A 31 -2.36 22.44 4.58
CA VAL A 31 -3.16 21.67 5.53
C VAL A 31 -2.16 21.28 6.58
N ALA A 32 -2.26 21.92 7.75
CA ALA A 32 -1.23 21.86 8.79
C ALA A 32 -0.86 20.40 8.91
N ALA A 33 0.37 20.05 8.50
CA ALA A 33 0.80 18.67 8.39
C ALA A 33 0.49 18.08 9.75
N ALA A 34 -0.55 17.24 9.80
CA ALA A 34 -1.06 16.74 11.06
C ALA A 34 0.16 16.15 11.73
N SER A 35 0.62 16.78 12.82
CA SER A 35 1.70 16.29 13.66
C SER A 35 1.14 15.11 14.46
N GLY A 36 0.52 14.18 13.74
CA GLY A 36 -0.09 12.98 14.23
C GLY A 36 1.04 12.04 14.51
N GLU A 37 1.36 11.90 15.78
CA GLU A 37 2.12 10.80 16.33
C GLU A 37 1.61 9.48 15.72
N VAL A 38 2.40 8.89 14.82
CA VAL A 38 2.08 7.65 14.12
C VAL A 38 2.33 6.51 15.09
N LYS A 39 1.25 5.91 15.60
CA LYS A 39 1.35 4.77 16.52
C LYS A 39 1.40 3.44 15.77
N ILE A 40 2.38 2.61 16.13
CA ILE A 40 2.60 1.28 15.56
C ILE A 40 2.26 0.23 16.62
N ASP A 41 1.30 -0.64 16.31
CA ASP A 41 0.95 -1.81 17.11
C ASP A 41 1.83 -3.00 16.69
N ILE A 42 2.55 -3.57 17.66
CA ILE A 42 3.39 -4.77 17.50
C ILE A 42 2.90 -5.94 18.37
N SER A 43 1.66 -5.92 18.86
CA SER A 43 1.08 -6.95 19.74
C SER A 43 1.01 -8.33 19.08
N LYS A 44 1.03 -8.37 17.75
CA LYS A 44 1.08 -9.59 16.92
C LYS A 44 2.45 -9.85 16.28
N ALA A 45 3.47 -9.07 16.65
CA ALA A 45 4.85 -9.30 16.27
C ALA A 45 5.59 -10.01 17.42
N HIS A 46 6.08 -11.22 17.16
CA HIS A 46 6.71 -12.08 18.16
C HIS A 46 8.17 -12.43 17.84
N SER A 47 8.67 -12.01 16.68
CA SER A 47 10.04 -12.27 16.26
C SER A 47 11.04 -11.55 17.15
N VAL A 48 11.88 -12.34 17.81
CA VAL A 48 13.01 -11.85 18.60
C VAL A 48 14.02 -11.05 17.76
N PHE A 49 14.01 -11.24 16.44
CA PHE A 49 14.90 -10.52 15.52
C PHE A 49 14.27 -9.23 15.00
N TYR A 50 12.99 -9.24 14.62
CA TYR A 50 12.38 -8.07 13.96
C TYR A 50 11.84 -7.03 14.93
N VAL A 51 11.31 -7.44 16.09
CA VAL A 51 10.73 -6.50 17.07
C VAL A 51 11.76 -5.46 17.56
N PRO A 52 13.01 -5.83 17.92
CA PRO A 52 14.02 -4.85 18.30
C PRO A 52 14.36 -3.88 17.17
N CYS A 53 14.43 -4.36 15.92
CA CYS A 53 14.69 -3.51 14.76
C CYS A 53 13.59 -2.47 14.56
N ILE A 54 12.32 -2.87 14.67
CA ILE A 54 11.18 -1.94 14.54
C ILE A 54 11.24 -0.86 15.63
N LYS A 55 11.48 -1.26 16.89
CA LYS A 55 11.61 -0.31 18.01
C LYS A 55 12.78 0.64 17.81
N LYS A 56 13.93 0.15 17.32
CA LYS A 56 15.10 0.99 17.02
C LYS A 56 14.80 1.99 15.91
N SER A 57 14.16 1.54 14.83
CA SER A 57 13.77 2.41 13.71
C SER A 57 12.73 3.45 14.15
N ALA A 58 11.74 3.08 14.97
CA ALA A 58 10.77 4.03 15.49
C ALA A 58 11.42 5.11 16.35
N ARG A 59 12.39 4.77 17.22
CA ARG A 59 13.14 5.78 17.99
C ARG A 59 13.91 6.79 17.15
N GLN A 60 14.33 6.39 15.94
CA GLN A 60 14.99 7.29 14.99
C GLN A 60 13.98 8.18 14.26
N LEU A 61 12.72 7.74 14.15
CA LEU A 61 11.63 8.48 13.54
C LEU A 61 10.85 9.20 14.64
N THR A 62 11.17 10.47 14.89
CA THR A 62 10.59 11.28 15.98
C THR A 62 9.07 11.44 15.94
N PHE A 63 8.42 11.11 14.82
CA PHE A 63 6.97 11.15 14.65
C PHE A 63 6.28 9.78 14.84
N CYS A 64 7.03 8.71 15.15
CA CYS A 64 6.52 7.36 15.30
C CYS A 64 6.73 6.84 16.72
N ASP A 65 5.68 6.30 17.33
CA ASP A 65 5.78 5.59 18.61
C ASP A 65 5.33 4.13 18.46
N VAL A 66 5.99 3.23 19.21
CA VAL A 66 5.67 1.80 19.22
C VAL A 66 4.95 1.47 20.50
N LEU A 67 3.70 1.06 20.33
CA LEU A 67 2.83 0.71 21.43
C LEU A 67 3.37 -0.49 22.24
N PRO A 68 3.20 -0.49 23.58
CA PRO A 68 3.54 -1.63 24.40
C PRO A 68 2.78 -2.90 23.97
N GLN A 69 3.39 -4.07 24.08
CA GLN A 69 2.80 -5.35 23.62
C GLN A 69 1.44 -5.70 24.26
N ASN A 70 1.06 -5.05 25.36
CA ASN A 70 -0.19 -5.27 26.10
C ASN A 70 -1.22 -4.15 25.95
N SER A 71 -0.93 -3.13 25.14
CA SER A 71 -1.86 -2.05 24.84
C SER A 71 -2.88 -2.55 23.81
N ARG A 72 -3.86 -3.28 24.33
CA ARG A 72 -4.99 -3.76 23.52
C ARG A 72 -6.04 -2.66 23.52
N ASN A 73 -6.44 -2.23 22.33
CA ASN A 73 -7.57 -1.34 22.04
C ASN A 73 -7.29 0.18 21.97
N GLU A 74 -6.05 0.61 21.74
CA GLU A 74 -5.82 2.00 21.31
C GLU A 74 -6.60 2.31 20.03
N SER A 75 -7.46 3.33 20.09
CA SER A 75 -8.31 3.73 18.97
C SER A 75 -7.56 4.51 17.89
N ASN A 76 -6.33 4.95 18.16
CA ASN A 76 -5.49 5.79 17.33
C ASN A 76 -4.23 5.07 16.79
N VAL A 77 -4.31 3.76 16.55
CA VAL A 77 -3.24 3.02 15.85
C VAL A 77 -3.28 3.34 14.36
N ALA A 78 -2.14 3.77 13.81
CA ALA A 78 -1.98 4.03 12.39
C ALA A 78 -1.49 2.78 11.63
N ILE A 79 -0.59 2.00 12.23
CA ILE A 79 0.02 0.84 11.57
C ILE A 79 -0.05 -0.39 12.48
N TYR A 80 -0.60 -1.48 11.95
CA TYR A 80 -0.50 -2.81 12.54
C TYR A 80 0.67 -3.56 11.90
N TRP A 81 1.61 -4.02 12.73
CA TRP A 81 2.78 -4.77 12.28
C TRP A 81 2.72 -6.23 12.73
N HIS A 82 2.59 -7.13 11.77
CA HIS A 82 2.54 -8.58 11.99
C HIS A 82 3.75 -9.23 11.30
N ASP A 83 4.45 -10.15 11.98
CA ASP A 83 5.61 -10.86 11.43
C ASP A 83 5.37 -12.37 11.21
N ARG A 84 4.35 -12.92 11.85
CA ARG A 84 3.94 -14.33 11.75
C ARG A 84 3.21 -14.62 10.45
N LEU A 85 3.87 -15.31 9.53
CA LEU A 85 3.30 -15.70 8.22
C LEU A 85 2.54 -17.03 8.24
N ASP A 86 2.71 -17.82 9.31
CA ASP A 86 2.02 -19.08 9.59
C ASP A 86 0.53 -18.85 9.88
N VAL A 87 0.18 -17.73 10.49
CA VAL A 87 -1.22 -17.32 10.70
C VAL A 87 -1.75 -16.63 9.44
N PRO A 88 -2.75 -17.23 8.75
CA PRO A 88 -3.32 -16.64 7.55
C PRO A 88 -4.13 -15.39 7.89
N LEU A 89 -3.82 -14.30 7.21
CA LEU A 89 -4.63 -13.11 7.20
C LEU A 89 -5.89 -13.36 6.38
N THR A 90 -7.04 -13.24 7.02
CA THR A 90 -8.35 -13.36 6.36
C THR A 90 -8.93 -11.98 6.04
N LYS A 91 -9.93 -11.93 5.16
CA LYS A 91 -10.68 -10.69 4.84
C LYS A 91 -11.19 -9.96 6.08
N TYR A 92 -11.49 -10.69 7.16
CA TYR A 92 -11.95 -10.13 8.42
C TYR A 92 -10.89 -9.31 9.18
N HIS A 93 -9.60 -9.52 8.90
CA HIS A 93 -8.54 -8.74 9.51
C HIS A 93 -8.40 -7.39 8.81
N VAL A 94 -8.38 -7.39 7.47
CA VAL A 94 -8.28 -6.16 6.68
C VAL A 94 -9.57 -5.36 6.72
N GLY A 95 -10.73 -6.02 6.70
CA GLY A 95 -12.03 -5.34 6.81
C GLY A 95 -12.31 -4.71 8.17
N ARG A 96 -11.47 -4.96 9.19
CA ARG A 96 -11.55 -4.27 10.49
C ARG A 96 -10.70 -2.99 10.56
N LEU A 97 -9.87 -2.75 9.55
CA LEU A 97 -9.07 -1.52 9.48
C LEU A 97 -9.99 -0.35 9.19
N LYS A 98 -9.86 0.71 9.98
CA LYS A 98 -10.49 2.01 9.73
C LYS A 98 -9.74 2.76 8.64
N GLU A 99 -10.36 3.82 8.12
CA GLU A 99 -9.71 4.72 7.17
C GLU A 99 -8.40 5.27 7.74
N GLY A 100 -7.35 5.32 6.91
CA GLY A 100 -6.01 5.72 7.32
C GLY A 100 -5.19 4.64 8.04
N GLN A 101 -5.81 3.58 8.57
CA GLN A 101 -5.09 2.47 9.19
C GLN A 101 -4.46 1.54 8.15
N LYS A 102 -3.24 1.09 8.43
CA LYS A 102 -2.46 0.23 7.53
C LYS A 102 -2.04 -1.05 8.22
N LEU A 103 -1.88 -2.10 7.42
CA LEU A 103 -1.33 -3.38 7.85
C LEU A 103 -0.17 -3.74 6.93
N ASN A 104 0.95 -4.19 7.51
CA ASN A 104 2.16 -4.53 6.77
C ASN A 104 2.09 -5.85 5.96
N ARG A 105 0.90 -6.44 5.79
CA ARG A 105 0.68 -7.73 5.11
C ARG A 105 -0.45 -7.65 4.10
N PHE A 106 -0.20 -8.16 2.90
CA PHE A 106 -1.23 -8.38 1.88
C PHE A 106 -1.90 -9.75 2.05
N LEU A 107 -3.24 -9.79 1.91
CA LEU A 107 -4.06 -11.00 2.09
C LEU A 107 -3.63 -12.18 1.23
N THR A 108 -3.33 -11.92 -0.04
CA THR A 108 -3.07 -12.99 -1.02
C THR A 108 -1.63 -13.51 -0.96
N MET A 109 -0.69 -12.71 -0.44
CA MET A 109 0.74 -13.03 -0.50
C MET A 109 1.11 -14.30 0.27
N GLN A 110 0.44 -14.58 1.38
CA GLN A 110 0.66 -15.81 2.17
C GLN A 110 0.36 -17.11 1.41
N TYR A 111 -0.41 -17.03 0.32
CA TYR A 111 -0.69 -18.16 -0.56
C TYR A 111 0.19 -18.11 -1.82
N GLN A 112 0.41 -16.92 -2.38
CA GLN A 112 1.10 -16.78 -3.65
C GLN A 112 2.63 -16.86 -3.54
N ALA A 113 3.21 -16.42 -2.42
CA ALA A 113 4.66 -16.42 -2.20
C ALA A 113 5.20 -17.76 -1.66
N ARG A 114 4.34 -18.76 -1.43
CA ARG A 114 4.79 -20.10 -1.03
C ARG A 114 5.49 -20.78 -2.22
N LYS A 115 6.53 -21.58 -1.93
CA LYS A 115 7.35 -22.26 -2.94
C LYS A 115 6.52 -22.98 -4.01
N ASN A 116 5.48 -23.71 -3.62
CA ASN A 116 4.66 -24.49 -4.56
C ASN A 116 3.84 -23.59 -5.53
N PRO A 117 2.95 -22.69 -5.08
CA PRO A 117 2.26 -21.75 -5.98
C PRO A 117 3.21 -20.85 -6.78
N LEU A 118 4.30 -20.40 -6.16
CA LEU A 118 5.29 -19.54 -6.80
C LEU A 118 5.98 -20.28 -7.95
N ALA A 119 6.45 -21.51 -7.74
CA ALA A 119 7.04 -22.34 -8.79
C ALA A 119 6.07 -22.56 -9.96
N LYS A 120 4.78 -22.81 -9.68
CA LYS A 120 3.77 -22.96 -10.75
C LYS A 120 3.67 -21.70 -11.62
N LYS A 121 3.68 -20.53 -10.98
CA LYS A 121 3.59 -19.24 -11.68
C LYS A 121 4.86 -18.93 -12.46
N LEU A 122 6.02 -19.12 -11.85
CA LEU A 122 7.30 -18.85 -12.49
C LEU A 122 7.55 -19.81 -13.66
N ASN A 123 7.25 -21.10 -13.53
CA ASN A 123 7.32 -22.04 -14.66
C ASN A 123 6.40 -21.61 -15.82
N ARG A 124 5.21 -21.08 -15.53
CA ARG A 124 4.31 -20.56 -16.56
C ARG A 124 4.86 -19.29 -17.22
N LEU A 125 5.42 -18.37 -16.44
CA LEU A 125 6.02 -17.14 -16.95
C LEU A 125 7.26 -17.44 -17.79
N GLN A 126 8.11 -18.36 -17.34
CA GLN A 126 9.29 -18.84 -18.09
C GLN A 126 8.91 -19.53 -19.40
N ALA A 127 7.78 -20.24 -19.46
CA ALA A 127 7.29 -20.82 -20.72
C ALA A 127 6.77 -19.77 -21.71
N LEU A 128 6.24 -18.64 -21.23
CA LEU A 128 5.72 -17.55 -22.08
C LEU A 128 6.81 -16.55 -22.47
N TYR A 129 7.75 -16.29 -21.57
CA TYR A 129 8.79 -15.26 -21.66
C TYR A 129 10.13 -15.85 -21.19
N PRO A 130 10.74 -16.76 -21.99
CA PRO A 130 11.93 -17.48 -21.57
C PRO A 130 13.15 -16.57 -21.34
N ASP A 131 13.28 -15.49 -22.11
CA ASP A 131 14.41 -14.57 -22.03
C ASP A 131 14.36 -13.71 -20.75
N ASP A 132 13.17 -13.25 -20.36
CA ASP A 132 12.97 -12.40 -19.18
C ASP A 132 12.92 -13.20 -17.87
N TYR A 133 12.49 -14.47 -17.93
CA TYR A 133 12.29 -15.33 -16.74
C TYR A 133 13.29 -16.50 -16.70
N ASN A 134 14.53 -16.28 -17.16
CA ASN A 134 15.63 -17.26 -17.08
C ASN A 134 16.28 -17.35 -15.69
N PHE A 135 15.97 -16.45 -14.77
CA PHE A 135 16.53 -16.41 -13.41
C PHE A 135 15.95 -17.47 -12.47
N HIS A 136 14.78 -18.04 -12.79
CA HIS A 136 14.15 -19.06 -11.97
C HIS A 136 14.67 -20.45 -12.34
N PRO A 137 15.23 -21.22 -11.39
CA PRO A 137 15.65 -22.59 -11.67
C PRO A 137 14.43 -23.45 -12.01
N MET A 138 14.61 -24.36 -12.97
CA MET A 138 13.59 -25.33 -13.33
C MET A 138 13.12 -26.11 -12.09
N SER A 139 11.85 -25.91 -11.74
CA SER A 139 11.29 -26.41 -10.49
C SER A 139 10.13 -27.37 -10.76
N TRP A 140 10.01 -28.44 -9.97
CA TRP A 140 8.91 -29.40 -10.06
C TRP A 140 8.17 -29.49 -8.73
N ARG A 141 6.83 -29.51 -8.77
CA ARG A 141 5.98 -29.61 -7.59
C ARG A 141 5.43 -31.04 -7.49
N PHE A 142 5.90 -31.80 -6.53
CA PHE A 142 5.37 -33.14 -6.30
C PHE A 142 4.04 -33.10 -5.50
N PRO A 143 3.09 -33.99 -5.81
CA PRO A 143 3.12 -35.05 -6.83
C PRO A 143 2.71 -34.59 -8.25
N ALA A 144 2.23 -33.36 -8.41
CA ALA A 144 1.61 -32.89 -9.65
C ALA A 144 2.54 -32.94 -10.88
N ASP A 145 3.83 -32.68 -10.71
CA ASP A 145 4.78 -32.51 -11.81
C ASP A 145 5.71 -33.75 -11.97
N VAL A 146 5.38 -34.91 -11.38
CA VAL A 146 6.21 -36.14 -11.43
C VAL A 146 6.44 -36.62 -12.87
N ALA A 147 5.43 -36.59 -13.72
CA ALA A 147 5.56 -37.04 -15.11
C ALA A 147 6.52 -36.15 -15.92
N ALA A 148 6.39 -34.83 -15.74
CA ALA A 148 7.28 -33.85 -16.37
C ALA A 148 8.72 -33.99 -15.84
N PHE A 149 8.88 -34.20 -14.53
CA PHE A 149 10.18 -34.48 -13.93
C PHE A 149 10.82 -35.75 -14.52
N LYS A 150 10.10 -36.87 -14.59
CA LYS A 150 10.61 -38.13 -15.18
C LYS A 150 11.05 -37.94 -16.63
N LYS A 151 10.28 -37.19 -17.44
CA LYS A 151 10.65 -36.86 -18.82
C LYS A 151 11.93 -36.03 -18.89
N ASN A 152 12.10 -35.06 -17.98
CA ASN A 152 13.29 -34.22 -17.94
C ASN A 152 14.52 -34.99 -17.43
N ALA A 153 14.37 -35.78 -16.37
CA ALA A 153 15.44 -36.57 -15.78
C ALA A 153 16.06 -37.57 -16.78
N ARG A 154 15.27 -38.14 -17.69
CA ARG A 154 15.79 -39.02 -18.76
C ARG A 154 16.70 -38.32 -19.76
N LYS A 155 16.56 -37.00 -19.92
CA LYS A 155 17.46 -36.20 -20.78
C LYS A 155 18.78 -35.89 -20.09
N TRP A 156 18.80 -35.96 -18.77
CA TRP A 156 20.01 -35.77 -18.00
C TRP A 156 20.83 -37.05 -18.07
N GLN A 157 21.85 -37.05 -18.94
CA GLN A 157 22.94 -37.99 -18.84
C GLN A 157 24.06 -37.30 -18.06
N PRO A 158 24.68 -37.95 -17.06
CA PRO A 158 25.91 -37.41 -16.50
C PRO A 158 26.89 -37.23 -17.67
N ALA A 159 27.59 -36.10 -17.69
CA ALA A 159 28.69 -35.91 -18.62
C ALA A 159 29.58 -37.15 -18.51
N LYS A 160 29.89 -37.80 -19.64
CA LYS A 160 30.97 -38.78 -19.64
C LYS A 160 32.23 -37.98 -19.35
N ASP A 161 32.66 -37.99 -18.09
CA ASP A 161 33.98 -37.50 -17.72
C ASP A 161 34.98 -38.25 -18.61
N GLY A 162 35.61 -37.49 -19.51
CA GLY A 162 36.50 -38.06 -20.51
C GLY A 162 37.81 -38.47 -19.88
N SER A 163 38.02 -39.79 -19.73
CA SER A 163 39.19 -40.55 -20.21
C SER A 163 39.08 -41.99 -19.76
#